data_AF-A0A382SY94-F1
#
_entry.id   AF-A0A382SY94-F1
#
_cell.length_a   1.000
_cell.length_b   1.000
_cell.length_c   1.000
_cell.angle_alpha   90.00
_cell.angle_beta   90.00
_cell.angle_gamma   90.00
#
_symmetry.space_group_name_H-M   'P 1'
#
loop_
_entity.id
_entity.type
_entity.pdbx_description
1 polymer ?
#
loop_
_entity_poly.entity_id
_entity_poly.type
_entity_poly.pdbx_seq_one_letter_code
_entity_poly.pdbx_strand_id
1 'polypeptide(L)' 'MTGSVDLDWPSGDITRVPYRLYTDEGLFEREMERIFYASWAYVGLEAEIPNAWDYITTMIGYYAS' A
#
# COMPACT_ATOMS: atom_id res chain seq x y z
N MET A 1 -19.42 3.77 4.97
CA MET A 1 -19.80 4.84 4.01
C MET A 1 -18.67 4.92 2.99
N THR A 2 -18.80 4.25 1.85
CA THR A 2 -17.74 4.23 0.83
C THR A 2 -17.87 5.51 0.00
N GLY A 3 -17.12 6.55 0.37
CA GLY A 3 -17.04 7.77 -0.42
C GLY A 3 -16.40 7.44 -1.78
N SER A 4 -17.13 7.65 -2.88
CA SER A 4 -16.51 7.71 -4.19
C SER A 4 -15.59 8.92 -4.20
N VAL A 5 -14.29 8.68 -4.13
CA VAL A 5 -13.30 9.75 -4.25
C VAL A 5 -13.25 10.16 -5.72
N ASP A 6 -13.80 11.33 -6.04
CA ASP A 6 -13.60 11.98 -7.34
C ASP A 6 -12.15 12.49 -7.39
N LEU A 7 -11.30 11.69 -8.03
CA LEU A 7 -9.98 12.06 -8.48
C LEU A 7 -10.10 12.60 -9.90
N ASP A 8 -9.92 13.92 -10.06
CA ASP A 8 -9.83 14.52 -11.39
C ASP A 8 -8.47 14.14 -12.01
N TRP A 9 -8.47 13.03 -12.74
CA TRP A 9 -7.28 12.56 -13.44
C TRP A 9 -7.13 13.32 -14.76
N PRO A 10 -5.99 13.97 -15.02
CA PRO A 10 -5.76 14.67 -16.29
C PRO A 10 -5.80 13.66 -17.44
N SER A 11 -6.87 13.71 -18.23
CA SER A 11 -7.12 12.75 -19.31
C SER A 11 -6.02 12.80 -20.38
N GLY A 12 -5.47 11.63 -20.73
CA GLY A 12 -4.50 11.49 -21.82
C GLY A 12 -3.05 11.78 -21.44
N ASP A 13 -2.76 12.11 -20.18
CA ASP A 13 -1.41 12.32 -19.67
C ASP A 13 -1.11 11.34 -18.53
N ILE A 14 -0.03 10.56 -18.69
CA ILE A 14 0.48 9.64 -17.65
C ILE A 14 1.65 10.25 -16.87
N THR A 15 2.09 11.45 -17.24
CA THR A 15 3.22 12.15 -16.62
C THR A 15 2.79 13.05 -15.47
N ARG A 16 1.48 13.25 -15.28
CA ARG A 16 0.91 14.11 -14.24
C ARG A 16 -0.04 13.33 -13.36
N VAL A 17 0.25 13.30 -12.06
CA VAL A 17 -0.55 12.62 -11.05
C VAL A 17 -1.19 13.67 -10.13
N PRO A 18 -2.51 13.59 -9.86
CA PRO A 18 -3.17 14.51 -8.94
C PRO A 18 -2.55 14.44 -7.54
N TYR A 19 -2.22 15.60 -6.98
CA TYR A 19 -1.57 15.68 -5.66
C TYR A 19 -2.38 15.00 -4.55
N ARG A 20 -3.72 15.08 -4.62
CA ARG A 20 -4.65 14.48 -3.66
C ARG A 20 -4.42 12.97 -3.47
N LEU A 21 -3.94 12.25 -4.49
CA LEU A 21 -3.63 10.83 -4.39
C LEU A 21 -2.69 10.50 -3.21
N TYR A 22 -1.78 11.42 -2.89
CA TYR A 22 -0.78 11.22 -1.84
C TYR A 22 -1.17 11.75 -0.47
N THR A 23 -2.28 12.49 -0.35
CA THR A 23 -2.65 13.21 0.89
C THR A 23 -4.03 12.85 1.42
N ASP A 24 -4.84 12.15 0.63
CA ASP A 24 -6.21 11.80 1.01
C ASP A 24 -6.24 10.48 1.78
N GLU A 25 -6.71 10.53 3.02
CA GLU A 25 -6.79 9.37 3.90
C GLU A 25 -7.79 8.31 3.38
N GLY A 26 -8.88 8.72 2.75
CA GLY A 26 -9.87 7.80 2.21
C GLY A 26 -9.36 7.03 0.97
N LEU A 27 -8.47 7.64 0.19
CA LEU A 27 -7.74 6.92 -0.88
C LEU A 27 -6.75 5.92 -0.28
N PHE A 28 -6.00 6.34 0.72
CA PHE A 28 -5.04 5.47 1.41
C PHE A 28 -5.71 4.22 1.97
N GLU A 29 -6.83 4.36 2.69
CA GLU A 29 -7.60 3.23 3.22
C GLU A 29 -8.03 2.26 2.10
N ARG A 30 -8.49 2.79 0.97
CA ARG A 30 -8.89 1.97 -0.18
C ARG A 30 -7.71 1.25 -0.84
N GLU A 31 -6.55 1.89 -0.89
CA GLU A 31 -5.32 1.26 -1.38
C GLU A 31 -4.88 0.13 -0.45
N MET A 32 -4.99 0.31 0.87
CA MET A 32 -4.72 -0.75 1.84
C MET A 32 -5.60 -1.97 1.56
N GLU A 33 -6.92 -1.78 1.48
CA GLU A 33 -7.88 -2.85 1.23
C GLU A 33 -7.67 -3.59 -0.10
N ARG A 34 -7.41 -2.84 -1.17
CA ARG A 34 -7.47 -3.38 -2.54
C ARG A 34 -6.13 -3.75 -3.14
N ILE A 35 -5.04 -3.24 -2.58
CA ILE A 35 -3.69 -3.46 -3.08
C ILE A 35 -2.89 -4.21 -2.02
N PHE A 36 -2.64 -3.58 -0.87
CA PHE A 36 -1.71 -4.14 0.11
C PHE A 36 -2.24 -5.39 0.84
N TYR A 37 -3.56 -5.51 1.03
CA TYR A 37 -4.18 -6.68 1.65
C TYR A 37 -4.74 -7.70 0.66
N ALA A 38 -4.75 -7.38 -0.63
CA ALA A 38 -5.29 -8.24 -1.68
C ALA A 38 -4.22 -8.80 -2.63
N SER A 39 -2.94 -8.44 -2.43
CA SER A 39 -1.83 -8.88 -3.28
C SER A 39 -0.67 -9.45 -2.46
N TRP A 40 0.24 -10.15 -3.15
CA TRP A 40 1.47 -10.67 -2.55
C TRP A 40 2.44 -9.53 -2.26
N ALA A 41 2.69 -9.29 -0.97
CA ALA A 41 3.72 -8.37 -0.51
C ALA A 41 5.02 -9.12 -0.19
N TYR A 42 6.15 -8.50 -0.56
CA TYR A 42 7.47 -9.00 -0.20
C TYR A 42 7.71 -8.84 1.32
N VAL A 43 8.27 -9.88 1.95
CA VAL A 43 8.49 -9.91 3.41
C VAL A 43 9.94 -10.12 3.84
N GLY A 44 10.80 -10.60 2.96
CA GLY A 44 12.19 -10.89 3.28
C GLY A 44 12.83 -11.92 2.33
N LEU A 45 14.09 -12.24 2.59
CA LEU A 45 14.85 -13.27 1.89
C LEU A 45 15.08 -14.48 2.79
N GLU A 46 15.24 -15.66 2.17
CA GLU A 46 15.64 -16.89 2.87
C GLU A 46 16.96 -16.70 3.65
N ALA A 47 17.89 -15.91 3.11
CA ALA A 47 19.18 -15.62 3.75
C ALA A 47 19.07 -14.88 5.09
N GLU A 48 17.93 -14.25 5.40
CA GLU A 48 17.70 -13.55 6.67
C GLU A 48 17.32 -14.49 7.83
N ILE A 49 16.95 -15.75 7.52
CA ILE A 49 16.56 -16.78 8.49
C ILE A 49 17.31 -18.11 8.27
N PRO A 50 18.65 -18.12 8.36
CA PRO A 50 19.45 -19.28 7.97
C PRO A 50 19.32 -20.48 8.92
N ASN A 51 18.90 -20.27 10.18
CA ASN A 51 18.81 -21.34 11.17
C ASN A 51 17.38 -21.58 11.65
N ALA A 52 17.15 -22.76 12.21
CA ALA A 52 15.92 -23.03 12.94
C ALA A 52 15.77 -22.03 14.10
N TRP A 53 14.54 -21.54 14.29
CA TRP A 53 14.15 -20.54 15.29
C TRP A 53 14.52 -19.09 14.97
N ASP A 54 15.15 -18.81 13.82
CA ASP A 54 15.29 -17.45 13.32
C ASP A 54 13.93 -16.93 12.82
N TYR A 55 13.59 -15.71 13.20
CA TYR A 55 12.39 -15.03 12.73
C TYR A 55 12.68 -13.57 12.46
N ILE A 56 11.97 -13.02 11.47
CA ILE A 56 11.98 -11.61 11.14
C ILE A 56 10.59 -11.03 11.34
N THR A 57 10.52 -9.80 11.84
CA THR A 57 9.29 -9.02 11.89
C THR A 57 9.36 -7.93 10.83
N THR A 58 8.40 -7.91 9.93
CA THR A 58 8.27 -6.89 8.90
C THR A 58 6.85 -6.34 8.89
N MET A 59 6.68 -5.16 8.29
CA MET A 59 5.41 -4.46 8.25
C MET A 59 4.86 -4.46 6.84
N ILE A 60 3.59 -4.86 6.69
CA ILE A 60 2.84 -4.74 5.44
C ILE A 60 1.64 -3.81 5.68
N GLY A 61 1.53 -2.77 4.85
CA GLY A 61 0.49 -1.75 4.99
C GLY A 61 0.76 -0.77 6.13
N TYR A 62 -0.30 -0.31 6.79
CA TYR A 62 -0.20 0.68 7.85
C TYR A 62 0.02 0.07 9.25
N TYR A 63 0.89 0.70 10.05
CA TYR A 63 0.97 0.46 11.48
C TYR A 63 0.14 1.51 12.23
N ALA A 64 -1.02 1.11 12.75
CA ALA A 64 -1.73 1.92 13.72
C ALA A 64 -1.16 1.59 15.12
N SER A 65 -0.59 2.60 15.78
CA SER A 65 -0.09 2.50 17.16
C SER A 65 -1.23 2.44 18.18
#